data_AF-A0A939UKZ2-F1
#
_entry.id   AF-A0A939UKZ2-F1
#
_cell.length_a   1.000
_cell.length_b   1.000
_cell.length_c   1.000
_cell.angle_alpha   90.00
_cell.angle_beta   90.00
_cell.angle_gamma   90.00
#
_symmetry.space_group_name_H-M   'P 1'
#
loop_
_entity.id
_entity.type
_entity.pdbx_description
1 polymer ?
#
loop_
_entity_poly.entity_id
_entity_poly.type
_entity_poly.pdbx_seq_one_letter_code
_entity_poly.pdbx_strand_id
1 'polypeptide(L)'
;MTFDKTINSYVDKKILSAISEFVEGKNFVAAADTLAQAFGSDKSLFSKEASDFESKLIPSFQKNLSLLVQKTWIEKSDAELKENVLYKLNEYSEAVRKGEWNKSYAELLQIVGDVVYLMFGNQSKGADFEEYSLRIDPEFGIFWLYMNSLPKEQDWQKDKARVAMLLGMFFLANY
;
A
#
# COMPACT_ATOMS: atom_id res chain seq x y z
N MET A 1 10.75 15.50 -1.82
CA MET A 1 9.34 15.60 -1.39
C MET A 1 9.27 16.39 -0.09
N THR A 2 8.24 17.21 0.15
CA THR A 2 8.09 17.96 1.42
C THR A 2 6.74 17.64 2.03
N PHE A 3 6.71 17.11 3.25
CA PHE A 3 5.48 16.82 3.99
C PHE A 3 5.02 18.04 4.79
N ASP A 4 3.70 18.20 4.94
CA ASP A 4 3.10 19.26 5.75
C ASP A 4 3.63 19.22 7.20
N LYS A 5 3.71 20.39 7.86
CA LYS A 5 4.07 20.52 9.27
C LYS A 5 3.17 19.69 10.17
N THR A 6 1.90 19.50 9.83
CA THR A 6 0.98 18.71 10.66
C THR A 6 1.34 17.22 10.62
N ILE A 7 1.67 16.67 9.44
CA ILE A 7 2.12 15.28 9.29
C ILE A 7 3.40 15.01 10.10
N ASN A 8 4.33 15.96 10.10
CA ASN A 8 5.58 15.88 10.87
C ASN A 8 5.39 15.75 12.39
N SER A 9 4.19 16.06 12.90
CA SER A 9 3.86 15.89 14.32
C SER A 9 3.38 14.48 14.67
N TYR A 10 2.91 13.72 13.67
CA TYR A 10 2.34 12.37 13.84
C TYR A 10 3.28 11.25 13.39
N VAL A 11 4.17 11.53 12.43
CA VAL A 11 5.04 10.51 11.82
C VAL A 11 6.51 10.79 12.14
N ASP A 12 7.26 9.76 12.52
CA ASP A 12 8.70 9.85 12.73
C ASP A 12 9.40 10.35 11.45
N LYS A 13 10.29 11.34 11.59
CA LYS A 13 11.09 11.90 10.50
C LYS A 13 11.87 10.84 9.74
N LYS A 14 12.28 9.75 10.40
CA LYS A 14 12.95 8.61 9.76
C LYS A 14 12.05 7.96 8.72
N ILE A 15 10.76 7.79 9.03
CA ILE A 15 9.77 7.19 8.12
C ILE A 15 9.51 8.14 6.94
N LEU A 16 9.32 9.44 7.21
CA LEU A 16 9.13 10.45 6.15
C LEU A 16 10.32 10.52 5.19
N SER A 17 11.54 10.44 5.74
CA SER A 17 12.77 10.39 4.95
C SER A 17 12.84 9.12 4.12
N ALA A 18 12.45 7.97 4.69
CA ALA A 18 12.38 6.70 3.98
C ALA A 18 11.34 6.72 2.84
N ILE A 19 10.17 7.34 3.01
CA ILE A 19 9.19 7.51 1.91
C ILE A 19 9.83 8.33 0.79
N SER A 20 10.45 9.46 1.12
CA SER A 20 11.07 10.34 0.12
C SER A 20 12.21 9.64 -0.63
N GLU A 21 13.09 8.96 0.11
CA GLU A 21 14.20 8.20 -0.47
C GLU A 21 13.72 7.02 -1.30
N PHE A 22 12.66 6.33 -0.88
CA PHE A 22 12.06 5.26 -1.66
C PHE A 22 11.53 5.78 -2.99
N VAL A 23 10.76 6.88 -2.98
CA VAL A 23 10.12 7.42 -4.19
C VAL A 23 11.16 8.04 -5.13
N GLU A 24 12.03 8.91 -4.63
CA GLU A 24 12.95 9.73 -5.43
C GLU A 24 14.32 9.07 -5.65
N GLY A 25 14.73 8.19 -4.75
CA GLY A 25 16.06 7.58 -4.74
C GLY A 25 16.23 6.45 -5.77
N LYS A 26 17.48 6.27 -6.20
CA LYS A 26 17.90 5.14 -7.05
C LYS A 26 18.18 3.86 -6.24
N ASN A 27 18.68 4.00 -5.02
CA ASN A 27 18.86 2.89 -4.09
C ASN A 27 17.73 2.90 -3.06
N PHE A 28 16.77 2.00 -3.21
CA PHE A 28 15.50 2.02 -2.48
C PHE A 28 15.38 0.90 -1.42
N VAL A 29 16.38 0.01 -1.32
CA VAL A 29 16.28 -1.20 -0.48
C VAL A 29 16.25 -0.87 1.01
N ALA A 30 17.16 -0.01 1.48
CA ALA A 30 17.21 0.40 2.89
C ALA A 30 15.97 1.22 3.31
N ALA A 31 15.49 2.07 2.39
CA ALA A 31 14.24 2.80 2.56
C ALA A 31 13.05 1.82 2.65
N ALA A 32 12.99 0.81 1.77
CA ALA A 32 11.96 -0.22 1.82
C ALA A 32 11.99 -1.03 3.12
N ASP A 33 13.16 -1.43 3.61
CA ASP A 33 13.26 -2.13 4.90
C ASP A 33 12.79 -1.25 6.08
N THR A 34 13.07 0.06 6.02
CA THR A 34 12.57 1.01 7.03
C THR A 34 11.05 1.14 6.99
N LEU A 35 10.46 1.19 5.80
CA LEU A 35 9.01 1.22 5.62
C LEU A 35 8.36 -0.10 6.06
N ALA A 36 8.98 -1.24 5.75
CA ALA A 36 8.52 -2.54 6.20
C ALA A 36 8.48 -2.63 7.74
N GLN A 37 9.50 -2.09 8.42
CA GLN A 37 9.52 -2.00 9.89
C GLN A 37 8.40 -1.10 10.42
N ALA A 38 8.13 0.03 9.76
CA ALA A 38 7.01 0.90 10.10
C ALA A 38 5.65 0.20 9.91
N PHE A 39 5.57 -0.80 9.03
CA PHE A 39 4.40 -1.66 8.82
C PHE A 39 4.40 -2.91 9.73
N GLY A 40 5.27 -2.97 10.74
CA GLY A 40 5.30 -4.05 11.72
C GLY A 40 6.18 -5.26 11.34
N SER A 41 7.07 -5.14 10.35
CA SER A 41 8.05 -6.19 10.08
C SER A 41 9.20 -6.20 11.09
N ASP A 42 9.44 -7.35 11.72
CA ASP A 42 10.63 -7.57 12.58
C ASP A 42 11.92 -7.81 11.77
N LYS A 43 11.83 -7.88 10.44
CA LYS A 43 12.94 -8.26 9.57
C LYS A 43 13.14 -7.26 8.44
N SER A 44 14.40 -7.16 8.01
CA SER A 44 14.76 -6.61 6.72
C SER A 44 14.33 -7.57 5.61
N LEU A 45 13.15 -7.33 5.04
CA LEU A 45 12.48 -8.23 4.09
C LEU A 45 13.02 -8.09 2.67
N PHE A 46 13.51 -6.91 2.30
CA PHE A 46 13.83 -6.57 0.91
C PHE A 46 15.33 -6.58 0.60
N SER A 47 16.18 -6.76 1.62
CA SER A 47 17.63 -6.91 1.47
C SER A 47 18.14 -8.37 1.47
N LYS A 48 17.26 -9.38 1.61
CA LYS A 48 17.62 -10.83 1.55
C LYS A 48 16.61 -11.66 0.74
N GLU A 49 17.06 -12.80 0.21
CA GLU A 49 16.41 -13.66 -0.80
C GLU A 49 14.87 -13.79 -0.66
N ALA A 50 14.16 -13.34 -1.70
CA ALA A 50 12.76 -12.95 -1.63
C ALA A 50 11.73 -14.00 -2.13
N SER A 51 12.15 -15.14 -2.71
CA SER A 51 11.21 -16.04 -3.41
C SER A 51 10.19 -16.72 -2.48
N ASP A 52 10.63 -17.16 -1.30
CA ASP A 52 9.76 -17.85 -0.33
C ASP A 52 8.84 -16.88 0.41
N PHE A 53 9.25 -15.62 0.51
CA PHE A 53 8.44 -14.58 1.12
C PHE A 53 7.26 -14.20 0.23
N GLU A 54 7.49 -13.95 -1.06
CA GLU A 54 6.44 -13.54 -1.99
C GLU A 54 5.36 -14.60 -2.19
N SER A 55 5.78 -15.86 -2.32
CA SER A 55 4.86 -16.99 -2.52
C SER A 55 3.87 -17.16 -1.37
N LYS A 56 4.22 -16.71 -0.17
CA LYS A 56 3.32 -16.67 1.01
C LYS A 56 2.59 -15.34 1.14
N LEU A 57 3.24 -14.23 0.81
CA LEU A 57 2.67 -12.90 0.95
C LEU A 57 1.48 -12.70 0.02
N ILE A 58 1.60 -13.03 -1.27
CA ILE A 58 0.55 -12.74 -2.26
C ILE A 58 -0.78 -13.42 -1.89
N PRO A 59 -0.83 -14.73 -1.54
CA PRO A 59 -2.07 -15.35 -1.07
C PRO A 59 -2.61 -14.76 0.24
N SER A 60 -1.74 -14.37 1.18
CA SER A 60 -2.15 -13.76 2.44
C SER A 60 -2.78 -12.38 2.22
N PHE A 61 -2.14 -11.55 1.40
CA PHE A 61 -2.64 -10.26 0.94
C PHE A 61 -4.02 -10.40 0.29
N GLN A 62 -4.15 -11.29 -0.70
CA GLN A 62 -5.40 -11.52 -1.41
C GLN A 62 -6.52 -11.90 -0.44
N LYS A 63 -6.25 -12.86 0.45
CA LYS A 63 -7.22 -13.36 1.42
C LYS A 63 -7.64 -12.25 2.39
N ASN A 64 -6.70 -11.56 3.01
CA ASN A 64 -7.00 -10.62 4.09
C ASN A 64 -7.65 -9.35 3.54
N LEU A 65 -7.19 -8.82 2.40
CA LEU A 65 -7.85 -7.70 1.74
C LEU A 65 -9.27 -8.06 1.27
N SER A 66 -9.48 -9.27 0.75
CA SER A 66 -10.83 -9.74 0.40
C SER A 66 -11.75 -9.77 1.62
N LEU A 67 -11.26 -10.30 2.75
CA LEU A 67 -12.02 -10.34 4.00
C LEU A 67 -12.33 -8.95 4.54
N LEU A 68 -11.38 -8.01 4.47
CA LEU A 68 -11.59 -6.62 4.84
C LEU A 68 -12.73 -6.02 4.00
N VAL A 69 -12.62 -6.08 2.67
CA VAL A 69 -13.65 -5.57 1.74
C VAL A 69 -15.01 -6.21 1.98
N GLN A 70 -15.06 -7.53 2.18
CA GLN A 70 -16.30 -8.26 2.46
C GLN A 70 -16.96 -7.80 3.76
N LYS A 71 -16.18 -7.55 4.81
CA LYS A 71 -16.67 -7.11 6.12
C LYS A 71 -16.98 -5.62 6.17
N THR A 72 -16.40 -4.81 5.29
CA THR A 72 -16.71 -3.38 5.21
C THR A 72 -18.19 -3.18 4.90
N TRP A 73 -18.86 -2.46 5.80
CA TRP A 73 -20.24 -2.02 5.60
C TRP A 73 -20.26 -0.90 4.55
N ILE A 74 -21.16 -1.02 3.59
CA ILE A 74 -21.23 -0.12 2.44
C ILE A 74 -22.67 0.33 2.21
N GLU A 75 -22.82 1.50 1.59
CA GLU A 75 -24.10 1.94 1.07
C GLU A 75 -24.50 1.10 -0.14
N LYS A 76 -25.81 1.02 -0.42
CA LYS A 76 -26.33 0.26 -1.57
C LYS A 76 -25.73 0.75 -2.91
N SER A 77 -25.42 2.04 -3.01
CA SER A 77 -24.79 2.67 -4.17
C SER A 77 -23.37 2.16 -4.45
N ASP A 78 -22.68 1.62 -3.45
CA ASP A 78 -21.29 1.18 -3.57
C ASP A 78 -21.16 -0.36 -3.74
N ALA A 79 -22.29 -1.07 -3.89
CA ALA A 79 -22.31 -2.53 -4.02
C ALA A 79 -21.54 -3.02 -5.26
N GLU A 80 -21.74 -2.37 -6.40
CA GLU A 80 -21.03 -2.69 -7.65
C GLU A 80 -19.53 -2.44 -7.51
N LEU A 81 -19.13 -1.35 -6.83
CA LEU A 81 -17.72 -1.06 -6.56
C LEU A 81 -17.08 -2.16 -5.72
N LYS A 82 -17.76 -2.62 -4.67
CA LYS A 82 -17.29 -3.71 -3.81
C LYS A 82 -17.08 -5.02 -4.58
N GLU A 83 -18.01 -5.39 -5.44
CA GLU A 83 -17.88 -6.57 -6.29
C GLU A 83 -16.71 -6.44 -7.29
N ASN A 84 -16.58 -5.26 -7.91
CA ASN A 84 -15.51 -4.95 -8.84
C ASN A 84 -14.12 -4.98 -8.16
N VAL A 85 -13.98 -4.47 -6.93
CA VAL A 85 -12.74 -4.53 -6.15
C VAL A 85 -12.33 -5.98 -5.90
N LEU A 86 -13.27 -6.84 -5.49
CA LEU A 86 -12.98 -8.26 -5.26
C LEU A 86 -12.56 -8.98 -6.54
N TYR A 87 -13.21 -8.68 -7.67
CA TYR A 87 -12.85 -9.22 -8.98
C TYR A 87 -11.44 -8.79 -9.40
N LYS A 88 -11.15 -7.48 -9.37
CA LYS A 88 -9.83 -6.93 -9.70
C LYS A 88 -8.73 -7.47 -8.80
N LEU A 89 -8.99 -7.61 -7.50
CA LEU A 89 -8.03 -8.18 -6.55
C LEU A 89 -7.63 -9.61 -6.94
N ASN A 90 -8.58 -10.41 -7.44
CA ASN A 90 -8.28 -11.74 -7.94
C ASN A 90 -7.40 -11.71 -9.20
N GLU A 91 -7.79 -10.93 -10.21
CA GLU A 91 -7.02 -10.79 -11.47
C GLU A 91 -5.61 -10.26 -11.21
N TYR A 92 -5.50 -9.20 -10.40
CA TYR A 92 -4.24 -8.62 -9.95
C TYR A 92 -3.34 -9.68 -9.28
N SER A 93 -3.89 -10.47 -8.35
CA SER A 93 -3.14 -11.50 -7.63
C SER A 93 -2.59 -12.58 -8.56
N GLU A 94 -3.33 -12.95 -9.59
CA GLU A 94 -2.86 -13.89 -10.62
C GLU A 94 -1.78 -13.29 -11.52
N ALA A 95 -1.91 -12.02 -11.90
CA ALA A 95 -0.91 -11.32 -12.72
C ALA A 95 0.44 -11.19 -12.00
N VAL A 96 0.43 -10.79 -10.72
CA VAL A 96 1.68 -10.65 -9.95
C VAL A 96 2.34 -11.98 -9.64
N ARG A 97 1.57 -13.09 -9.47
CA ARG A 97 2.13 -14.46 -9.37
C ARG A 97 2.89 -14.87 -10.63
N LYS A 98 2.50 -14.37 -11.80
CA LYS A 98 3.19 -14.56 -13.09
C LYS A 98 4.38 -13.60 -13.28
N GLY A 99 4.62 -12.69 -12.32
CA GLY A 99 5.72 -11.73 -12.35
C GLY A 99 5.46 -10.48 -13.19
N GLU A 100 4.19 -10.14 -13.46
CA GLU A 100 3.76 -9.00 -14.28
C GLU A 100 3.79 -7.63 -13.56
N TRP A 101 4.80 -7.43 -12.71
CA TRP A 101 4.88 -6.32 -11.76
C TRP A 101 4.62 -4.91 -12.35
N ASN A 102 5.34 -4.51 -13.40
CA ASN A 102 5.20 -3.14 -13.94
C ASN A 102 3.80 -2.86 -14.49
N LYS A 103 3.12 -3.88 -15.04
CA LYS A 103 1.76 -3.74 -15.59
C LYS A 103 0.71 -3.66 -14.48
N SER A 104 0.93 -4.39 -13.39
CA SER A 104 0.02 -4.46 -12.24
C SER A 104 0.18 -3.29 -11.25
N TYR A 105 1.21 -2.47 -11.39
CA TYR A 105 1.48 -1.36 -10.46
C TYR A 105 0.31 -0.38 -10.32
N ALA A 106 -0.20 0.14 -11.44
CA ALA A 106 -1.32 1.07 -11.43
C ALA A 106 -2.61 0.42 -10.90
N GLU A 107 -2.78 -0.88 -11.16
CA GLU A 107 -3.91 -1.66 -10.68
C GLU A 107 -3.90 -1.79 -9.14
N LEU A 108 -2.73 -1.99 -8.52
CA LEU A 108 -2.63 -1.96 -7.05
C LEU A 108 -3.07 -0.61 -6.49
N LEU A 109 -2.56 0.50 -7.04
CA LEU A 109 -2.92 1.84 -6.56
C LEU A 109 -4.43 2.08 -6.65
N GLN A 110 -5.06 1.62 -7.73
CA GLN A 110 -6.50 1.69 -7.90
C GLN A 110 -7.24 0.83 -6.88
N ILE A 111 -6.86 -0.45 -6.71
CA ILE A 111 -7.48 -1.36 -5.74
C ILE A 111 -7.41 -0.76 -4.34
N VAL A 112 -6.24 -0.28 -3.93
CA VAL A 112 -6.07 0.32 -2.59
C VAL A 112 -6.92 1.58 -2.46
N GLY A 113 -6.94 2.46 -3.46
CA GLY A 113 -7.80 3.65 -3.44
C GLY A 113 -9.28 3.31 -3.31
N ASP A 114 -9.77 2.32 -4.07
CA ASP A 114 -11.15 1.87 -3.99
C ASP A 114 -11.47 1.23 -2.63
N VAL A 115 -10.58 0.42 -2.07
CA VAL A 115 -10.73 -0.16 -0.71
C VAL A 115 -10.82 0.94 0.34
N VAL A 116 -9.95 1.94 0.30
CA VAL A 116 -9.96 3.06 1.25
C VAL A 116 -11.23 3.89 1.10
N TYR A 117 -11.72 4.09 -0.11
CA TYR A 117 -13.05 4.68 -0.30
C TYR A 117 -14.17 3.82 0.28
N LEU A 118 -14.14 2.50 0.13
CA LEU A 118 -15.14 1.63 0.76
C LEU A 118 -15.10 1.72 2.29
N MET A 119 -13.91 1.85 2.89
CA MET A 119 -13.74 1.93 4.35
C MET A 119 -14.19 3.28 4.93
N PHE A 120 -13.94 4.38 4.23
CA PHE A 120 -14.09 5.74 4.79
C PHE A 120 -15.09 6.62 4.02
N GLY A 121 -15.70 6.10 2.95
CA GLY A 121 -16.63 6.82 2.08
C GLY A 121 -16.01 8.08 1.50
N ASN A 122 -16.82 9.13 1.35
CA ASN A 122 -16.38 10.42 0.81
C ASN A 122 -15.30 11.11 1.64
N GLN A 123 -15.11 10.73 2.91
CA GLN A 123 -14.06 11.28 3.74
C GLN A 123 -12.66 10.96 3.18
N SER A 124 -12.49 9.83 2.49
CA SER A 124 -11.22 9.46 1.86
C SER A 124 -10.75 10.41 0.76
N LYS A 125 -11.68 11.23 0.23
CA LYS A 125 -11.42 12.22 -0.83
C LYS A 125 -11.11 13.62 -0.27
N GLY A 126 -11.21 13.79 1.04
CA GLY A 126 -10.92 15.05 1.71
C GLY A 126 -9.43 15.38 1.67
N ALA A 127 -9.09 16.68 1.58
CA ALA A 127 -7.71 17.14 1.61
C ALA A 127 -7.02 16.88 2.96
N ASP A 128 -7.80 16.72 4.02
CA ASP A 128 -7.37 16.42 5.38
C ASP A 128 -7.37 14.92 5.71
N PHE A 129 -7.68 14.06 4.74
CA PHE A 129 -7.82 12.62 5.00
C PHE A 129 -6.52 11.97 5.47
N GLU A 130 -5.36 12.41 5.00
CA GLU A 130 -4.06 11.92 5.47
C GLU A 130 -3.83 12.20 6.96
N GLU A 131 -4.21 13.39 7.42
CA GLU A 131 -4.14 13.75 8.84
C GLU A 131 -5.19 12.99 9.65
N TYR A 132 -6.40 12.86 9.11
CA TYR A 132 -7.47 12.11 9.73
C TYR A 132 -7.09 10.63 9.94
N SER A 133 -6.55 9.97 8.91
CA SER A 133 -6.16 8.56 8.99
C SER A 133 -5.08 8.33 10.03
N LEU A 134 -4.06 9.22 10.09
CA LEU A 134 -3.02 9.19 11.13
C LEU A 134 -3.55 9.36 12.56
N ARG A 135 -4.68 10.07 12.75
CA ARG A 135 -5.27 10.27 14.09
C ARG A 135 -6.05 9.07 14.58
N ILE A 136 -6.77 8.40 13.70
CA ILE A 136 -7.63 7.27 14.07
C ILE A 136 -6.83 5.97 14.20
N ASP A 137 -5.85 5.78 13.33
CA ASP A 137 -5.05 4.58 13.20
C ASP A 137 -3.69 4.99 12.60
N PRO A 138 -2.70 5.29 13.46
CA PRO A 138 -1.40 5.77 13.00
C PRO A 138 -0.70 4.83 12.02
N GLU A 139 -0.86 3.52 12.17
CA GLU A 139 -0.24 2.52 11.30
C GLU A 139 -0.86 2.58 9.90
N PHE A 140 -2.20 2.59 9.82
CA PHE A 140 -2.92 2.79 8.56
C PHE A 140 -2.62 4.16 7.94
N GLY A 141 -2.53 5.23 8.74
CA GLY A 141 -2.20 6.56 8.25
C GLY A 141 -0.81 6.63 7.61
N ILE A 142 0.20 5.97 8.19
CA ILE A 142 1.54 5.88 7.58
C ILE A 142 1.49 5.08 6.28
N PHE A 143 0.76 3.96 6.26
CA PHE A 143 0.54 3.18 5.03
C PHE A 143 -0.12 4.02 3.95
N TRP A 144 -1.19 4.74 4.26
CA TRP A 144 -1.90 5.58 3.31
C TRP A 144 -1.01 6.71 2.78
N LEU A 145 -0.24 7.37 3.67
CA LEU A 145 0.73 8.38 3.28
C LEU A 145 1.76 7.83 2.29
N TYR A 146 2.28 6.62 2.55
CA TYR A 146 3.17 5.93 1.62
C TYR A 146 2.50 5.67 0.27
N MET A 147 1.30 5.08 0.27
CA MET A 147 0.56 4.76 -0.96
C MET A 147 0.23 6.01 -1.78
N ASN A 148 -0.11 7.12 -1.14
CA ASN A 148 -0.43 8.38 -1.82
C ASN A 148 0.84 9.13 -2.31
N SER A 149 2.00 8.82 -1.74
CA SER A 149 3.31 9.34 -2.18
C SER A 149 3.84 8.64 -3.43
N LEU A 150 3.27 7.48 -3.78
CA LEU A 150 3.66 6.72 -4.96
C LEU A 150 3.18 7.44 -6.26
N PRO A 151 4.04 7.55 -7.29
CA PRO A 151 3.64 8.20 -8.54
C PRO A 151 2.61 7.36 -9.30
N LYS A 152 1.56 7.98 -9.85
CA LYS A 152 0.52 7.26 -10.61
C LYS A 152 1.05 6.55 -11.85
N GLU A 153 2.02 7.19 -12.51
CA GLU A 153 2.76 6.65 -13.63
C GLU A 153 4.23 6.60 -13.24
N GLN A 154 4.88 5.47 -13.51
CA GLN A 154 6.26 5.23 -13.10
C GLN A 154 7.07 4.64 -14.26
N ASP A 155 8.32 5.08 -14.37
CA ASP A 155 9.35 4.51 -15.26
C ASP A 155 10.49 3.88 -14.44
N TRP A 156 10.12 3.26 -13.31
CA TRP A 156 11.07 2.57 -12.47
C TRP A 156 11.47 1.22 -13.05
N GLN A 157 12.66 0.78 -12.67
CA GLN A 157 13.12 -0.57 -12.89
C GLN A 157 12.15 -1.58 -12.25
N LYS A 158 12.01 -2.74 -12.88
CA LYS A 158 11.08 -3.81 -12.46
C LYS A 158 11.17 -4.13 -10.97
N ASP A 159 12.38 -4.18 -10.42
CA ASP A 159 12.60 -4.52 -9.01
C ASP A 159 12.06 -3.45 -8.05
N LYS A 160 12.15 -2.16 -8.42
CA LYS A 160 11.61 -1.08 -7.59
C LYS A 160 10.08 -1.08 -7.59
N ALA A 161 9.47 -1.25 -8.76
CA ALA A 161 8.01 -1.38 -8.88
C ALA A 161 7.51 -2.61 -8.09
N ARG A 162 8.20 -3.74 -8.22
CA ARG A 162 7.95 -4.96 -7.42
C ARG A 162 8.01 -4.66 -5.92
N VAL A 163 9.10 -4.10 -5.42
CA VAL A 163 9.24 -3.79 -3.98
C VAL A 163 8.17 -2.80 -3.51
N ALA A 164 7.81 -1.81 -4.32
CA ALA A 164 6.76 -0.86 -3.98
C ALA A 164 5.42 -1.55 -3.73
N MET A 165 5.06 -2.50 -4.60
CA MET A 165 3.84 -3.29 -4.45
C MET A 165 3.92 -4.27 -3.27
N LEU A 166 5.07 -4.93 -3.07
CA LEU A 166 5.24 -5.85 -1.94
C LEU A 166 5.13 -5.15 -0.58
N LEU A 167 5.59 -3.90 -0.47
CA LEU A 167 5.38 -3.08 0.73
C LEU A 167 3.89 -2.89 1.01
N GLY A 168 3.12 -2.50 -0.02
CA GLY A 168 1.68 -2.32 0.13
C GLY A 168 0.95 -3.63 0.44
N MET A 169 1.34 -4.72 -0.21
CA MET A 169 0.81 -6.06 0.07
C MET A 169 1.15 -6.50 1.49
N PHE A 170 2.36 -6.23 1.98
CA PHE A 170 2.80 -6.63 3.31
C PHE A 170 1.95 -5.98 4.40
N PHE A 171 1.69 -4.68 4.30
CA PHE A 171 0.81 -4.00 5.24
C PHE A 171 -0.60 -4.62 5.20
N LEU A 172 -1.22 -4.68 4.02
CA LEU A 172 -2.60 -5.18 3.86
C LEU A 172 -2.77 -6.68 4.13
N ALA A 173 -1.68 -7.46 4.11
CA ALA A 173 -1.70 -8.84 4.54
C ALA A 173 -1.73 -9.00 6.06
N ASN A 174 -1.42 -7.96 6.84
CA ASN A 174 -1.35 -8.00 8.30
C ASN A 174 -2.28 -7.00 9.01
N TYR A 175 -2.96 -6.15 8.25
CA TYR A 175 -4.01 -5.23 8.70
C TYR A 175 -5.35 -5.96 8.90
#